data_AF-A0A380T9V6-F1
#
_entry.id   AF-A0A380T9V6-F1
#
_cell.length_a   1.000
_cell.length_b   1.000
_cell.length_c   1.000
_cell.angle_alpha   90.00
_cell.angle_beta   90.00
_cell.angle_gamma   90.00
#
_symmetry.space_group_name_H-M   'P 1'
#
loop_
_entity.id
_entity.type
_entity.pdbx_description
1 polymer ?
#
loop_
_entity_poly.entity_id
_entity_poly.type
_entity_poly.pdbx_seq_one_letter_code
_entity_poly.pdbx_strand_id
1 'polypeptide(L)'
;MCGIAGIFFKDGQGNRPVGHALVDMLDGCQHRGPDSTGFALYGAGDDHLVLRFLVGEGPEREAAIERIRSILSEFAATPVEEQLTGVTWRVTVAFAGDIQAFAYALERGAKLLSVGRRLDIIKDCGTARDVDRVYGISGINGTHGIGHVRLATESDVRPEAAHPFWATGFADVAIVHNGQITNYWKMRRALEQRDFEFRTENDSELIAVYLADQLRSGASLNAALERAVEDLDGTFSFLVATGDGLGCAKDKLAAKPMVMMETDELVAIASEEVSLNRLFPGRQLNTSEPPPGSFATWSRSILP
;
A
#
# COMPACT_ATOMS: atom_id res chain seq x y z
N MET A 1 -17.26 0.58 8.73
CA MET A 1 -15.90 0.71 9.29
C MET A 1 -14.98 0.02 8.32
N CYS A 2 -13.94 0.66 7.81
CA CYS A 2 -13.03 0.08 6.81
C CYS A 2 -12.41 -1.27 7.21
N GLY A 3 -11.96 -2.04 6.22
CA GLY A 3 -11.27 -3.32 6.41
C GLY A 3 -9.88 -3.30 5.77
N ILE A 4 -8.90 -3.91 6.42
CA ILE A 4 -7.56 -4.15 5.89
C ILE A 4 -7.34 -5.64 5.69
N ALA A 5 -6.54 -5.99 4.68
CA ALA A 5 -6.05 -7.35 4.44
C ALA A 5 -4.60 -7.31 3.96
N GLY A 6 -3.83 -8.34 4.26
CA GLY A 6 -2.48 -8.52 3.75
C GLY A 6 -2.09 -9.98 3.72
N ILE A 7 -1.29 -10.35 2.73
CA ILE A 7 -0.78 -11.72 2.56
C ILE A 7 0.70 -11.65 2.21
N PHE A 8 1.49 -12.56 2.78
CA PHE A 8 2.91 -12.70 2.52
C PHE A 8 3.27 -14.18 2.36
N PHE A 9 3.87 -14.56 1.23
CA PHE A 9 4.34 -15.92 0.99
C PHE A 9 5.80 -16.09 1.40
N LYS A 10 6.08 -17.09 2.24
CA LYS A 10 7.40 -17.32 2.87
C LYS A 10 8.35 -18.16 2.02
N ASP A 11 7.84 -18.87 1.02
CA ASP A 11 8.61 -19.79 0.17
C ASP A 11 9.65 -19.08 -0.71
N GLY A 12 9.70 -17.75 -0.68
CA GLY A 12 10.63 -16.92 -1.43
C GLY A 12 10.32 -16.87 -2.93
N GLN A 13 9.32 -17.62 -3.42
CA GLN A 13 8.99 -17.67 -4.84
C GLN A 13 8.31 -16.36 -5.26
N GLY A 14 8.87 -15.73 -6.29
CA GLY A 14 8.41 -14.43 -6.80
C GLY A 14 7.09 -14.46 -7.58
N ASN A 15 6.37 -15.58 -7.59
CA ASN A 15 5.30 -15.87 -8.55
C ASN A 15 4.10 -16.59 -7.90
N ARG A 16 3.66 -16.10 -6.74
CA ARG A 16 2.49 -16.60 -6.01
C ARG A 16 1.24 -15.80 -6.38
N PRO A 17 0.03 -16.37 -6.30
CA PRO A 17 -1.22 -15.71 -6.72
C PRO A 17 -1.69 -14.65 -5.70
N VAL A 18 -0.86 -13.64 -5.43
CA VAL A 18 -1.12 -12.57 -4.46
C VAL A 18 -2.39 -11.81 -4.80
N GLY A 19 -2.59 -11.45 -6.07
CA GLY A 19 -3.75 -10.69 -6.50
C GLY A 19 -5.05 -11.45 -6.23
N HIS A 20 -5.10 -12.74 -6.62
CA HIS A 20 -6.27 -13.59 -6.37
C HIS A 20 -6.58 -13.70 -4.87
N ALA A 21 -5.56 -13.96 -4.05
CA ALA A 21 -5.70 -14.06 -2.60
C ALA A 21 -6.24 -12.76 -1.99
N LEU A 22 -5.71 -11.60 -2.37
CA LEU A 22 -6.18 -10.31 -1.85
C LEU A 22 -7.60 -9.98 -2.29
N VAL A 23 -7.98 -10.26 -3.54
CA VAL A 23 -9.36 -10.05 -4.01
C VAL A 23 -10.33 -10.87 -3.17
N ASP A 24 -10.01 -12.14 -2.91
CA ASP A 24 -10.83 -13.02 -2.08
C ASP A 24 -10.91 -12.54 -0.62
N MET A 25 -9.78 -12.15 -0.02
CA MET A 25 -9.75 -11.62 1.35
C MET A 25 -10.57 -10.34 1.50
N LEU A 26 -10.44 -9.40 0.56
CA LEU A 26 -11.15 -8.12 0.61
C LEU A 26 -12.65 -8.27 0.33
N ASP A 27 -13.02 -9.17 -0.59
CA ASP A 27 -14.43 -9.58 -0.80
C ASP A 27 -15.05 -10.15 0.49
N GLY A 28 -14.27 -10.91 1.26
CA GLY A 28 -14.67 -11.42 2.57
C GLY A 28 -15.01 -10.36 3.61
N CYS A 29 -14.43 -9.15 3.50
CA CYS A 29 -14.74 -8.02 4.37
C CYS A 29 -15.51 -6.90 3.67
N GLN A 30 -16.15 -7.14 2.52
CA GLN A 30 -16.81 -6.08 1.74
C GLN A 30 -17.88 -5.30 2.53
N HIS A 31 -18.54 -5.93 3.51
CA HIS A 31 -19.52 -5.31 4.43
C HIS A 31 -18.92 -4.18 5.27
N ARG A 32 -17.59 -4.11 5.38
CA ARG A 32 -16.87 -3.04 6.05
C ARG A 32 -16.82 -1.74 5.25
N GLY A 33 -16.82 -1.83 3.92
CA GLY A 33 -16.62 -0.69 3.04
C GLY A 33 -16.90 -0.98 1.57
N PRO A 34 -18.12 -0.70 1.05
CA PRO A 34 -18.51 -0.96 -0.33
C PRO A 34 -18.01 0.07 -1.35
N ASP A 35 -17.45 1.19 -0.92
CA ASP A 35 -17.35 2.38 -1.77
C ASP A 35 -16.11 2.40 -2.65
N SER A 36 -14.97 1.93 -2.13
CA SER A 36 -13.72 1.87 -2.87
C SER A 36 -12.80 0.78 -2.32
N THR A 37 -12.02 0.20 -3.22
CA THR A 37 -11.10 -0.88 -2.93
C THR A 37 -9.75 -0.60 -3.57
N GLY A 38 -8.67 -0.95 -2.86
CA GLY A 38 -7.34 -0.86 -3.42
C GLY A 38 -6.42 -1.97 -2.95
N PHE A 39 -5.35 -2.14 -3.73
CA PHE A 39 -4.36 -3.18 -3.63
C PHE A 39 -2.98 -2.57 -3.83
N ALA A 40 -2.02 -2.96 -3.00
CA ALA A 40 -0.59 -2.74 -3.21
C ALA A 40 0.02 -4.13 -3.42
N LEU A 41 0.51 -4.37 -4.63
CA LEU A 41 0.98 -5.67 -5.08
C LEU A 41 2.50 -5.61 -5.30
N TYR A 42 3.22 -6.60 -4.80
CA TYR A 42 4.68 -6.66 -4.88
C TYR A 42 5.14 -7.84 -5.73
N GLY A 43 5.63 -7.52 -6.93
CA GLY A 43 6.15 -8.50 -7.89
C GLY A 43 7.58 -8.99 -7.59
N ALA A 44 8.12 -9.80 -8.51
CA ALA A 44 9.49 -10.32 -8.45
C ALA A 44 10.58 -9.23 -8.54
N GLY A 45 10.21 -8.01 -8.93
CA GLY A 45 11.10 -6.85 -9.10
C GLY A 45 11.80 -6.84 -10.45
N ASP A 46 12.00 -5.65 -10.99
CA ASP A 46 12.76 -5.37 -12.21
C ASP A 46 13.76 -4.22 -11.92
N ASP A 47 14.71 -4.00 -12.82
CA ASP A 47 15.65 -2.87 -12.79
C ASP A 47 14.95 -1.53 -13.12
N HIS A 48 13.70 -1.59 -13.59
CA HIS A 48 12.87 -0.44 -13.92
C HIS A 48 11.98 0.02 -12.77
N LEU A 49 11.61 1.31 -12.78
CA LEU A 49 10.58 1.84 -11.89
C LEU A 49 9.20 1.65 -12.52
N VAL A 50 8.26 1.14 -11.74
CA VAL A 50 6.83 1.15 -12.01
C VAL A 50 6.23 2.39 -11.37
N LEU A 51 5.71 3.28 -12.21
CA LEU A 51 4.97 4.47 -11.84
C LEU A 51 3.50 4.22 -12.14
N ARG A 52 2.60 4.59 -11.23
CA ARG A 52 1.18 4.61 -11.54
C ARG A 52 0.55 5.94 -11.20
N PHE A 53 -0.21 6.48 -12.14
CA PHE A 53 -0.88 7.75 -12.02
C PHE A 53 -2.39 7.57 -12.10
N LEU A 54 -3.13 8.41 -11.39
CA LEU A 54 -4.54 8.62 -11.63
C LEU A 54 -4.71 9.76 -12.65
N VAL A 55 -5.22 9.42 -13.83
CA VAL A 55 -5.33 10.33 -14.97
C VAL A 55 -6.77 10.64 -15.36
N GLY A 56 -7.76 10.06 -14.65
CA GLY A 56 -9.18 10.31 -14.91
C GLY A 56 -9.62 9.80 -16.28
N GLU A 57 -10.65 10.40 -16.88
CA GLU A 57 -11.19 10.05 -18.20
C GLU A 57 -11.31 11.27 -19.11
N GLY A 58 -11.50 11.05 -20.42
CA GLY A 58 -11.74 12.13 -21.38
C GLY A 58 -10.54 13.04 -21.66
N PRO A 59 -10.75 14.27 -22.16
CA PRO A 59 -9.68 15.17 -22.61
C PRO A 59 -8.67 15.57 -21.52
N GLU A 60 -9.10 15.61 -20.25
CA GLU A 60 -8.23 15.93 -19.12
C GLU A 60 -7.12 14.88 -18.93
N ARG A 61 -7.39 13.62 -19.33
CA ARG A 61 -6.43 12.52 -19.30
C ARG A 61 -5.25 12.78 -20.22
N GLU A 62 -5.49 13.18 -21.45
CA GLU A 62 -4.43 13.42 -22.45
C GLU A 62 -3.53 14.57 -21.97
N ALA A 63 -4.12 15.65 -21.46
CA ALA A 63 -3.37 16.75 -20.88
C ALA A 63 -2.55 16.33 -19.65
N ALA A 64 -3.08 15.44 -18.81
CA ALA A 64 -2.34 14.90 -17.67
C ALA A 64 -1.16 14.03 -18.10
N ILE A 65 -1.35 13.13 -19.07
CA ILE A 65 -0.30 12.27 -19.62
C ILE A 65 0.81 13.12 -20.24
N GLU A 66 0.47 14.18 -21.00
CA GLU A 66 1.47 15.05 -21.61
C GLU A 66 2.30 15.80 -20.58
N ARG A 67 1.68 16.33 -19.51
CA ARG A 67 2.41 16.93 -18.39
C ARG A 67 3.37 15.93 -17.74
N ILE A 68 2.93 14.69 -17.53
CA ILE A 68 3.78 13.66 -16.93
C ILE A 68 4.95 13.34 -17.88
N ARG A 69 4.71 13.18 -19.19
CA ARG A 69 5.76 12.92 -20.19
C ARG A 69 6.83 14.01 -20.22
N SER A 70 6.44 15.29 -20.06
CA SER A 70 7.40 16.39 -19.90
C SER A 70 8.31 16.16 -18.71
N ILE A 71 7.75 15.84 -17.54
CA ILE A 71 8.52 15.58 -16.31
C ILE A 71 9.42 14.35 -16.47
N LEU A 72 8.92 13.28 -17.09
CA LEU A 72 9.75 12.09 -17.39
C LEU A 72 10.98 12.48 -18.23
N SER A 73 10.78 13.29 -19.27
CA SER A 73 11.86 13.79 -20.14
C SER A 73 12.86 14.67 -19.38
N GLU A 74 12.39 15.60 -18.55
CA GLU A 74 13.23 16.49 -17.73
C GLU A 74 14.15 15.70 -16.78
N PHE A 75 13.68 14.58 -16.26
CA PHE A 75 14.44 13.69 -15.37
C PHE A 75 15.20 12.58 -16.11
N ALA A 76 15.20 12.58 -17.45
CA ALA A 76 15.77 11.52 -18.29
C ALA A 76 15.24 10.11 -17.95
N ALA A 77 14.00 10.02 -17.48
CA ALA A 77 13.29 8.76 -17.26
C ALA A 77 12.70 8.27 -18.59
N THR A 78 13.19 7.15 -19.10
CA THR A 78 12.77 6.63 -20.42
C THR A 78 11.64 5.61 -20.26
N PRO A 79 10.44 5.83 -20.83
CA PRO A 79 9.36 4.84 -20.82
C PRO A 79 9.75 3.56 -21.55
N VAL A 80 9.46 2.42 -20.94
CA VAL A 80 9.71 1.07 -21.47
C VAL A 80 8.40 0.36 -21.78
N GLU A 81 7.39 0.55 -20.92
CA GLU A 81 6.06 -0.03 -21.07
C GLU A 81 5.03 0.96 -20.55
N GLU A 82 3.90 1.07 -21.25
CA GLU A 82 2.79 1.93 -20.88
C GLU A 82 1.49 1.13 -20.93
N GLN A 83 0.64 1.27 -19.92
CA GLN A 83 -0.66 0.63 -19.87
C GLN A 83 -1.71 1.57 -19.29
N LEU A 84 -2.76 1.82 -20.06
CA LEU A 84 -3.94 2.57 -19.62
C LEU A 84 -5.04 1.59 -19.22
N THR A 85 -5.54 1.70 -18.00
CA THR A 85 -6.58 0.79 -17.48
C THR A 85 -7.47 1.55 -16.50
N GLY A 86 -8.78 1.49 -16.71
CA GLY A 86 -9.76 2.29 -15.98
C GLY A 86 -9.39 3.78 -16.00
N VAL A 87 -9.25 4.35 -14.81
CA VAL A 87 -8.89 5.76 -14.57
C VAL A 87 -7.38 5.97 -14.34
N THR A 88 -6.57 4.92 -14.49
CA THR A 88 -5.13 4.95 -14.20
C THR A 88 -4.27 4.72 -15.43
N TRP A 89 -3.06 5.26 -15.38
CA TRP A 89 -1.99 5.01 -16.35
C TRP A 89 -0.76 4.50 -15.61
N ARG A 90 -0.34 3.28 -15.96
CA ARG A 90 0.88 2.63 -15.48
C ARG A 90 1.99 2.86 -16.49
N VAL A 91 3.16 3.26 -16.01
CA VAL A 91 4.36 3.45 -16.83
C VAL A 91 5.54 2.77 -16.16
N THR A 92 6.16 1.85 -16.87
CA THR A 92 7.47 1.31 -16.49
C THR A 92 8.54 2.19 -17.12
N VAL A 93 9.47 2.72 -16.33
CA VAL A 93 10.54 3.62 -16.80
C VAL A 93 11.93 3.10 -16.42
N ALA A 94 12.89 3.26 -17.33
CA ALA A 94 14.31 3.21 -17.02
C ALA A 94 14.73 4.54 -16.40
N PHE A 95 15.14 4.49 -15.13
CA PHE A 95 15.53 5.67 -14.37
C PHE A 95 16.60 5.31 -13.34
N ALA A 96 17.69 6.08 -13.32
CA ALA A 96 18.84 5.89 -12.43
C ALA A 96 19.15 7.13 -11.56
N GLY A 97 18.26 8.14 -11.58
CA GLY A 97 18.44 9.37 -10.83
C GLY A 97 17.94 9.30 -9.38
N ASP A 98 17.82 10.47 -8.75
CA ASP A 98 17.26 10.62 -7.41
C ASP A 98 15.75 10.39 -7.42
N ILE A 99 15.32 9.29 -6.80
CA ILE A 99 13.90 8.90 -6.70
C ILE A 99 13.09 9.94 -5.93
N GLN A 100 13.65 10.55 -4.89
CA GLN A 100 12.90 11.48 -4.04
C GLN A 100 12.59 12.77 -4.81
N ALA A 101 13.61 13.36 -5.44
CA ALA A 101 13.43 14.55 -6.27
C ALA A 101 12.47 14.28 -7.44
N PHE A 102 12.59 13.12 -8.08
CA PHE A 102 11.73 12.71 -9.19
C PHE A 102 10.27 12.51 -8.78
N ALA A 103 10.04 11.79 -7.68
CA ALA A 103 8.73 11.60 -7.08
C ALA A 103 8.03 12.94 -6.77
N TYR A 104 8.75 13.89 -6.16
CA TYR A 104 8.18 15.20 -5.82
C TYR A 104 7.86 16.04 -7.07
N ALA A 105 8.68 15.95 -8.11
CA ALA A 105 8.37 16.61 -9.39
C ALA A 105 7.10 16.02 -10.02
N LEU A 106 6.96 14.69 -10.04
CA LEU A 106 5.78 14.00 -10.56
C LEU A 106 4.51 14.35 -9.78
N GLU A 107 4.56 14.39 -8.44
CA GLU A 107 3.44 14.76 -7.57
C GLU A 107 2.96 16.20 -7.77
N ARG A 108 3.88 17.11 -8.09
CA ARG A 108 3.53 18.50 -8.44
C ARG A 108 2.80 18.60 -9.79
N GLY A 109 3.09 17.70 -10.73
CA GLY A 109 2.51 17.71 -12.08
C GLY A 109 1.24 16.86 -12.25
N ALA A 110 1.06 15.84 -11.41
CA ALA A 110 0.00 14.85 -11.56
C ALA A 110 -0.42 14.21 -10.23
N LYS A 111 -1.47 13.38 -10.27
CA LYS A 111 -1.88 12.54 -9.13
C LYS A 111 -1.13 11.20 -9.24
N LEU A 112 0.01 11.11 -8.57
CA LEU A 112 0.81 9.89 -8.51
C LEU A 112 0.25 8.98 -7.41
N LEU A 113 0.13 7.68 -7.69
CA LEU A 113 -0.41 6.68 -6.76
C LEU A 113 0.72 5.88 -6.11
N SER A 114 1.77 5.55 -6.86
CA SER A 114 2.92 4.82 -6.36
C SER A 114 4.15 4.96 -7.25
N VAL A 115 5.31 4.89 -6.62
CA VAL A 115 6.61 4.62 -7.25
C VAL A 115 7.20 3.37 -6.59
N GLY A 116 7.64 2.41 -7.40
CA GLY A 116 8.30 1.22 -6.89
C GLY A 116 9.10 0.49 -7.94
N ARG A 117 10.05 -0.34 -7.52
CA ARG A 117 10.65 -1.37 -8.39
C ARG A 117 9.86 -2.67 -8.37
N ARG A 118 9.07 -2.87 -7.32
CA ARG A 118 8.27 -4.06 -7.04
C ARG A 118 6.81 -3.72 -6.80
N LEU A 119 6.57 -2.55 -6.22
CA LEU A 119 5.24 -2.05 -5.87
C LEU A 119 4.46 -1.56 -7.08
N ASP A 120 3.20 -1.97 -7.13
CA ASP A 120 2.16 -1.37 -7.96
C ASP A 120 0.88 -1.18 -7.13
N ILE A 121 0.41 0.07 -6.97
CA ILE A 121 -0.83 0.38 -6.24
C ILE A 121 -2.00 0.55 -7.19
N ILE A 122 -2.93 -0.39 -7.22
CA ILE A 122 -4.16 -0.31 -8.00
C ILE A 122 -5.33 -0.03 -7.07
N LYS A 123 -6.03 1.07 -7.28
CA LYS A 123 -7.21 1.44 -6.47
C LYS A 123 -8.23 2.20 -7.29
N ASP A 124 -9.50 1.93 -7.02
CA ASP A 124 -10.64 2.55 -7.70
C ASP A 124 -11.90 2.50 -6.82
N CYS A 125 -12.97 3.14 -7.28
CA CYS A 125 -14.30 3.04 -6.68
C CYS A 125 -14.92 1.66 -6.96
N GLY A 126 -15.71 1.17 -6.01
CA GLY A 126 -16.40 -0.12 -6.09
C GLY A 126 -15.80 -1.23 -5.23
N THR A 127 -16.40 -2.41 -5.34
CA THR A 127 -16.03 -3.61 -4.58
C THR A 127 -14.72 -4.22 -5.06
N ALA A 128 -14.12 -5.12 -4.27
CA ALA A 128 -12.92 -5.86 -4.67
C ALA A 128 -13.09 -6.56 -6.03
N ARG A 129 -14.28 -7.11 -6.31
CA ARG A 129 -14.60 -7.78 -7.58
C ARG A 129 -14.81 -6.81 -8.73
N ASP A 130 -15.31 -5.60 -8.46
CA ASP A 130 -15.47 -4.58 -9.50
C ASP A 130 -14.11 -4.06 -9.96
N VAL A 131 -13.21 -3.75 -9.01
CA VAL A 131 -11.84 -3.36 -9.31
C VAL A 131 -11.10 -4.51 -10.00
N ASP A 132 -11.26 -5.75 -9.53
CA ASP A 132 -10.67 -6.93 -10.20
C ASP A 132 -11.11 -7.07 -11.66
N ARG A 133 -12.39 -6.85 -11.96
CA ARG A 133 -12.93 -6.95 -13.32
C ARG A 133 -12.29 -5.94 -14.29
N VAL A 134 -11.96 -4.75 -13.81
CA VAL A 134 -11.39 -3.68 -14.63
C VAL A 134 -9.88 -3.86 -14.80
N TYR A 135 -9.18 -4.21 -13.72
CA TYR A 135 -7.72 -4.18 -13.65
C TYR A 135 -7.05 -5.56 -13.73
N GLY A 136 -7.83 -6.65 -13.70
CA GLY A 136 -7.32 -8.02 -13.77
C GLY A 136 -6.46 -8.41 -12.56
N ILE A 137 -6.80 -7.91 -11.36
CA ILE A 137 -6.01 -8.06 -10.13
C ILE A 137 -5.73 -9.54 -9.84
N SER A 138 -6.73 -10.41 -9.97
CA SER A 138 -6.62 -11.84 -9.72
C SER A 138 -5.56 -12.54 -10.58
N GLY A 139 -5.20 -11.98 -11.74
CA GLY A 139 -4.15 -12.49 -12.61
C GLY A 139 -2.73 -12.06 -12.21
N ILE A 140 -2.59 -11.17 -11.23
CA ILE A 140 -1.29 -10.62 -10.82
C ILE A 140 -0.65 -11.54 -9.79
N ASN A 141 0.49 -12.11 -10.19
CA ASN A 141 1.36 -12.86 -9.31
C ASN A 141 2.41 -11.96 -8.66
N GLY A 142 2.89 -12.37 -7.49
CA GLY A 142 3.92 -11.66 -6.75
C GLY A 142 4.35 -12.43 -5.53
N THR A 143 4.75 -11.69 -4.50
CA THR A 143 5.35 -12.22 -3.28
C THR A 143 4.52 -11.94 -2.05
N HIS A 144 3.97 -10.73 -1.99
CA HIS A 144 3.12 -10.26 -0.92
C HIS A 144 2.32 -9.06 -1.42
N GLY A 145 1.35 -8.66 -0.62
CA GLY A 145 0.62 -7.44 -0.87
C GLY A 145 -0.33 -7.12 0.27
N ILE A 146 -0.84 -5.90 0.23
CA ILE A 146 -1.81 -5.38 1.19
C ILE A 146 -2.96 -4.74 0.43
N GLY A 147 -4.13 -4.72 1.04
CA GLY A 147 -5.32 -4.16 0.45
C GLY A 147 -6.29 -3.62 1.48
N HIS A 148 -7.25 -2.85 1.00
CA HIS A 148 -8.18 -2.14 1.86
C HIS A 148 -9.53 -1.94 1.19
N VAL A 149 -10.61 -2.10 1.96
CA VAL A 149 -11.98 -1.72 1.60
C VAL A 149 -12.43 -0.54 2.44
N ARG A 150 -12.89 0.54 1.79
CA ARG A 150 -13.20 1.81 2.45
C ARG A 150 -14.70 2.06 2.52
N LEU A 151 -15.15 2.57 3.66
CA LEU A 151 -16.47 3.17 3.84
C LEU A 151 -16.30 4.68 3.97
N ALA A 152 -16.83 5.43 3.01
CA ALA A 152 -16.83 6.88 3.00
C ALA A 152 -18.03 7.38 3.84
N THR A 153 -17.79 7.75 5.09
CA THR A 153 -18.87 8.23 5.98
C THR A 153 -19.18 9.71 5.81
N GLU A 154 -18.19 10.53 5.43
CA GLU A 154 -18.30 12.00 5.35
C GLU A 154 -17.57 12.63 4.15
N SER A 155 -16.89 11.82 3.34
CA SER A 155 -16.05 12.28 2.22
C SER A 155 -16.57 11.75 0.90
N ASP A 156 -16.25 12.44 -0.21
CA ASP A 156 -16.54 11.91 -1.54
C ASP A 156 -15.90 10.54 -1.78
N VAL A 157 -16.62 9.70 -2.53
CA VAL A 157 -16.14 8.41 -3.01
C VAL A 157 -15.24 8.66 -4.21
N ARG A 158 -13.93 8.63 -3.96
CA ARG A 158 -12.89 9.00 -4.92
C ARG A 158 -11.67 8.07 -4.79
N PRO A 159 -11.06 7.58 -5.89
CA PRO A 159 -9.90 6.70 -5.83
C PRO A 159 -8.69 7.31 -5.10
N GLU A 160 -8.52 8.64 -5.17
CA GLU A 160 -7.43 9.35 -4.51
C GLU A 160 -7.46 9.21 -2.99
N ALA A 161 -8.66 9.18 -2.42
CA ALA A 161 -8.89 9.06 -0.99
C ALA A 161 -8.92 7.59 -0.52
N ALA A 162 -8.89 6.64 -1.45
CA ALA A 162 -8.84 5.23 -1.12
C ALA A 162 -7.42 4.81 -0.74
N HIS A 163 -7.34 3.83 0.15
CA HIS A 163 -6.10 3.11 0.43
C HIS A 163 -5.80 2.12 -0.70
N PRO A 164 -4.57 1.59 -0.79
CA PRO A 164 -3.38 1.94 0.02
C PRO A 164 -2.81 3.35 -0.26
N PHE A 165 -2.03 3.84 0.70
CA PHE A 165 -1.20 5.05 0.54
C PHE A 165 0.26 4.65 0.41
N TRP A 166 0.99 5.36 -0.45
CA TRP A 166 2.41 5.18 -0.69
C TRP A 166 3.22 6.22 0.09
N ALA A 167 4.47 5.88 0.45
CA ALA A 167 5.39 6.81 1.08
C ALA A 167 5.94 7.81 0.06
N THR A 168 5.31 8.98 -0.02
CA THR A 168 5.67 10.04 -0.97
C THR A 168 7.17 10.38 -0.90
N GLY A 169 7.87 10.22 -2.03
CA GLY A 169 9.31 10.44 -2.14
C GLY A 169 10.18 9.19 -1.99
N PHE A 170 9.61 8.01 -1.79
CA PHE A 170 10.35 6.75 -1.58
C PHE A 170 9.90 5.66 -2.55
N ALA A 171 10.75 4.67 -2.86
CA ALA A 171 10.28 3.51 -3.62
C ALA A 171 9.73 2.43 -2.68
N ASP A 172 8.70 1.70 -3.14
CA ASP A 172 8.32 0.40 -2.61
C ASP A 172 7.82 0.37 -1.15
N VAL A 173 7.33 1.47 -0.58
CA VAL A 173 6.71 1.48 0.75
C VAL A 173 5.25 1.90 0.64
N ALA A 174 4.34 1.02 1.03
CA ALA A 174 2.90 1.27 1.02
C ALA A 174 2.23 0.81 2.32
N ILE A 175 1.12 1.45 2.67
CA ILE A 175 0.39 1.19 3.91
C ILE A 175 -1.13 1.12 3.71
N VAL A 176 -1.76 0.25 4.48
CA VAL A 176 -3.21 0.26 4.74
C VAL A 176 -3.42 0.44 6.23
N HIS A 177 -4.33 1.33 6.61
CA HIS A 177 -4.51 1.74 7.99
C HIS A 177 -6.01 1.82 8.30
N ASN A 178 -6.40 1.26 9.44
CA ASN A 178 -7.72 1.39 10.01
C ASN A 178 -7.55 2.05 11.38
N GLY A 179 -8.05 3.27 11.52
CA GLY A 179 -7.73 4.06 12.70
C GLY A 179 -7.77 5.55 12.45
N GLN A 180 -7.23 6.27 13.42
CA GLN A 180 -6.95 7.69 13.36
C GLN A 180 -5.73 7.99 14.24
N ILE A 181 -4.76 8.73 13.69
CA ILE A 181 -3.59 9.23 14.41
C ILE A 181 -3.88 10.63 14.97
N THR A 182 -3.92 10.76 16.29
CA THR A 182 -4.31 12.01 16.98
C THR A 182 -3.18 13.02 17.05
N ASN A 183 -1.92 12.59 17.01
CA ASN A 183 -0.76 13.49 16.96
C ASN A 183 -0.24 13.79 15.54
N TYR A 184 -1.06 13.55 14.51
CA TYR A 184 -0.76 13.71 13.09
C TYR A 184 -0.01 15.02 12.76
N TRP A 185 -0.58 16.17 13.10
CA TRP A 185 0.00 17.47 12.73
C TRP A 185 1.36 17.73 13.38
N LYS A 186 1.60 17.20 14.58
CA LYS A 186 2.88 17.32 15.26
C LYS A 186 3.96 16.54 14.50
N MET A 187 3.66 15.29 14.15
CA MET A 187 4.60 14.41 13.45
C MET A 187 4.84 14.87 12.01
N ARG A 188 3.79 15.27 11.29
CA ARG A 188 3.88 15.82 9.94
C ARG A 188 4.82 17.02 9.88
N ARG A 189 4.64 18.00 10.78
CA ARG A 189 5.50 19.19 10.84
C ARG A 189 6.97 18.85 11.09
N ALA A 190 7.25 17.83 11.91
CA ALA A 190 8.61 17.39 12.17
C ALA A 190 9.27 16.75 10.92
N LEU A 191 8.49 16.08 10.08
CA LEU A 191 8.96 15.55 8.80
C LEU A 191 9.09 16.64 7.73
N GLU A 192 8.16 17.59 7.65
CA GLU A 192 8.23 18.75 6.75
C GLU A 192 9.47 19.62 7.05
N GLN A 193 9.86 19.77 8.32
CA GLN A 193 11.11 20.44 8.72
C GLN A 193 12.38 19.71 8.25
N ARG A 194 12.25 18.47 7.77
CA ARG A 194 13.32 17.64 7.20
C ARG A 194 13.15 17.50 5.68
N ASP A 195 12.42 18.44 5.07
CA ASP A 195 12.17 18.55 3.63
C ASP A 195 11.35 17.40 3.01
N PHE A 196 10.56 16.70 3.83
CA PHE A 196 9.57 15.75 3.30
C PHE A 196 8.31 16.44 2.81
N GLU A 197 7.87 16.05 1.62
CA GLU A 197 6.59 16.50 1.05
C GLU A 197 5.49 15.46 1.26
N PHE A 198 4.27 15.97 1.44
CA PHE A 198 3.05 15.18 1.61
C PHE A 198 2.00 15.64 0.61
N ARG A 199 1.29 14.69 0.01
CA ARG A 199 0.30 14.95 -1.03
C ARG A 199 -1.11 15.08 -0.48
N THR A 200 -1.38 14.39 0.61
CA THR A 200 -2.71 14.25 1.20
C THR A 200 -2.71 14.76 2.64
N GLU A 201 -3.89 14.99 3.19
CA GLU A 201 -4.08 15.23 4.62
C GLU A 201 -4.42 13.92 5.36
N ASN A 202 -4.21 12.78 4.72
CA ASN A 202 -4.49 11.47 5.33
C ASN A 202 -3.34 11.08 6.27
N ASP A 203 -3.67 10.64 7.47
CA ASP A 203 -2.69 10.18 8.46
C ASP A 203 -1.92 8.93 8.04
N SER A 204 -2.46 8.17 7.11
CA SER A 204 -1.81 6.98 6.58
C SER A 204 -0.57 7.32 5.77
N GLU A 205 -0.59 8.43 4.99
CA GLU A 205 0.60 8.90 4.28
C GLU A 205 1.71 9.30 5.27
N LEU A 206 1.34 9.90 6.41
CA LEU A 206 2.28 10.19 7.49
C LEU A 206 2.99 8.92 7.97
N ILE A 207 2.25 7.86 8.25
CA ILE A 207 2.86 6.61 8.73
C ILE A 207 3.78 6.02 7.64
N ALA A 208 3.37 6.05 6.37
CA ALA A 208 4.19 5.56 5.26
C ALA A 208 5.53 6.31 5.15
N VAL A 209 5.50 7.66 5.14
CA VAL A 209 6.70 8.49 5.07
C VAL A 209 7.57 8.33 6.32
N TYR A 210 6.97 8.27 7.51
CA TYR A 210 7.69 8.02 8.77
C TYR A 210 8.47 6.71 8.71
N LEU A 211 7.82 5.60 8.32
CA LEU A 211 8.47 4.29 8.23
C LEU A 211 9.56 4.28 7.15
N ALA A 212 9.28 4.85 5.97
CA ALA A 212 10.24 4.91 4.88
C ALA A 212 11.50 5.70 5.25
N ASP A 213 11.36 6.79 6.02
CA ASP A 213 12.49 7.55 6.53
C ASP A 213 13.33 6.78 7.56
N GLN A 214 12.70 6.04 8.48
CA GLN A 214 13.42 5.17 9.42
C GLN A 214 14.23 4.10 8.66
N LEU A 215 13.62 3.46 7.66
CA LEU A 215 14.28 2.46 6.82
C LEU A 215 15.46 3.06 6.04
N ARG A 216 15.27 4.23 5.41
CA ARG A 216 16.34 4.96 4.71
C ARG A 216 17.51 5.32 5.65
N SER A 217 17.21 5.57 6.91
CA SER A 217 18.21 5.87 7.95
C SER A 217 18.89 4.61 8.52
N GLY A 218 18.61 3.42 7.97
CA GLY A 218 19.26 2.15 8.32
C GLY A 218 18.55 1.34 9.42
N ALA A 219 17.37 1.77 9.87
CA ALA A 219 16.58 0.94 10.80
C ALA A 219 16.02 -0.29 10.08
N SER A 220 15.91 -1.42 10.79
CA SER A 220 15.11 -2.54 10.31
C SER A 220 13.62 -2.19 10.35
N LEU A 221 12.80 -2.87 9.53
CA LEU A 221 11.34 -2.70 9.58
C LEU A 221 10.79 -2.98 10.99
N ASN A 222 11.37 -3.96 11.69
CA ASN A 222 10.99 -4.31 13.05
C ASN A 222 11.23 -3.14 14.02
N ALA A 223 12.43 -2.55 13.99
CA ALA A 223 12.75 -1.38 14.82
C ALA A 223 11.94 -0.13 14.44
N ALA A 224 11.63 0.04 13.15
CA ALA A 224 10.78 1.14 12.69
C ALA A 224 9.34 1.00 13.20
N LEU A 225 8.79 -0.22 13.23
CA LEU A 225 7.45 -0.49 13.78
C LEU A 225 7.41 -0.36 15.31
N GLU A 226 8.46 -0.82 16.01
CA GLU A 226 8.59 -0.62 17.46
C GLU A 226 8.49 0.87 17.81
N ARG A 227 9.27 1.71 17.12
CA ARG A 227 9.23 3.17 17.29
C ARG A 227 7.88 3.76 16.88
N ALA A 228 7.27 3.28 15.80
CA ALA A 228 5.95 3.75 15.38
C ALA A 228 4.89 3.49 16.46
N VAL A 229 4.91 2.34 17.12
CA VAL A 229 3.98 2.03 18.22
C VAL A 229 4.19 2.94 19.44
N GLU A 230 5.42 3.39 19.67
CA GLU A 230 5.74 4.33 20.76
C GLU A 230 5.40 5.79 20.42
N ASP A 231 5.69 6.22 19.19
CA ASP A 231 5.59 7.61 18.76
C ASP A 231 4.18 8.01 18.27
N LEU A 232 3.41 7.08 17.69
CA LEU A 232 2.07 7.35 17.17
C LEU A 232 1.04 7.35 18.29
N ASP A 233 0.32 8.47 18.43
CA ASP A 233 -0.84 8.56 19.32
C ASP A 233 -2.13 8.32 18.54
N GLY A 234 -3.06 7.56 19.12
CA GLY A 234 -4.39 7.35 18.55
C GLY A 234 -4.84 5.90 18.64
N THR A 235 -5.79 5.54 17.79
CA THR A 235 -6.27 4.16 17.64
C THR A 235 -5.95 3.72 16.23
N PHE A 236 -5.19 2.64 16.06
CA PHE A 236 -4.75 2.18 14.77
C PHE A 236 -4.48 0.68 14.75
N SER A 237 -4.85 0.08 13.63
CA SER A 237 -4.33 -1.19 13.15
C SER A 237 -3.89 -0.95 11.72
N PHE A 238 -2.62 -1.17 11.41
CA PHE A 238 -2.11 -0.96 10.05
C PHE A 238 -1.23 -2.11 9.59
N LEU A 239 -1.17 -2.28 8.26
CA LEU A 239 -0.20 -3.13 7.58
C LEU A 239 0.66 -2.26 6.69
N VAL A 240 1.97 -2.51 6.70
CA VAL A 240 2.96 -1.89 5.82
C VAL A 240 3.61 -2.97 4.98
N ALA A 241 3.82 -2.67 3.70
CA ALA A 241 4.59 -3.51 2.80
C ALA A 241 5.79 -2.72 2.28
N THR A 242 6.95 -3.38 2.21
CA THR A 242 8.21 -2.89 1.65
C THR A 242 8.57 -3.70 0.41
N GLY A 243 9.62 -3.34 -0.33
CA GLY A 243 10.08 -4.15 -1.46
C GLY A 243 10.36 -5.63 -1.13
N ASP A 244 10.66 -5.95 0.12
CA ASP A 244 11.10 -7.28 0.55
C ASP A 244 10.32 -7.86 1.74
N GLY A 245 9.36 -7.14 2.32
CA GLY A 245 8.73 -7.54 3.57
C GLY A 245 7.33 -7.00 3.82
N LEU A 246 6.63 -7.66 4.73
CA LEU A 246 5.34 -7.24 5.27
C LEU A 246 5.51 -6.97 6.77
N GLY A 247 4.82 -5.96 7.28
CA GLY A 247 4.73 -5.68 8.70
C GLY A 247 3.33 -5.29 9.13
N CYS A 248 3.03 -5.48 10.41
CA CYS A 248 1.79 -5.02 11.02
C CYS A 248 2.06 -4.39 12.39
N ALA A 249 1.18 -3.48 12.81
CA ALA A 249 1.21 -2.91 14.16
C ALA A 249 -0.19 -2.57 14.65
N LYS A 250 -0.38 -2.66 15.97
CA LYS A 250 -1.58 -2.27 16.70
C LYS A 250 -1.28 -1.21 17.74
N ASP A 251 -2.24 -0.32 17.95
CA ASP A 251 -2.19 0.66 19.02
C ASP A 251 -2.23 0.00 20.41
N LYS A 252 -1.82 0.77 21.42
CA LYS A 252 -1.72 0.32 22.82
C LYS A 252 -3.08 0.01 23.48
N LEU A 253 -4.19 0.39 22.86
CA LEU A 253 -5.56 0.10 23.30
C LEU A 253 -6.18 -1.09 22.55
N ALA A 254 -5.58 -1.53 21.44
CA ALA A 254 -6.13 -2.50 20.49
C ALA A 254 -7.57 -2.16 20.06
N ALA A 255 -7.86 -0.89 19.82
CA ALA A 255 -9.23 -0.44 19.55
C ALA A 255 -9.75 -0.87 18.16
N LYS A 256 -8.85 -1.24 17.24
CA LYS A 256 -9.20 -1.67 15.88
C LYS A 256 -8.86 -3.15 15.70
N PRO A 257 -9.80 -3.98 15.21
CA PRO A 257 -9.59 -5.41 15.13
C PRO A 257 -8.53 -5.77 14.08
N MET A 258 -7.73 -6.78 14.40
CA MET A 258 -6.75 -7.38 13.52
C MET A 258 -6.61 -8.84 13.90
N VAL A 259 -6.86 -9.74 12.96
CA VAL A 259 -6.64 -11.18 13.11
C VAL A 259 -5.55 -11.63 12.16
N MET A 260 -4.77 -12.61 12.59
CA MET A 260 -3.65 -13.15 11.86
C MET A 260 -3.69 -14.68 11.87
N MET A 261 -3.30 -15.27 10.76
CA MET A 261 -2.90 -16.67 10.68
C MET A 261 -1.50 -16.76 10.09
N GLU A 262 -0.73 -17.70 10.60
CA GLU A 262 0.62 -17.95 10.13
C GLU A 262 0.82 -19.47 9.99
N THR A 263 1.33 -19.88 8.84
CA THR A 263 1.74 -21.24 8.53
C THR A 263 3.21 -21.25 8.12
N ASP A 264 3.77 -22.42 7.83
CA ASP A 264 5.11 -22.53 7.27
C ASP A 264 5.21 -21.90 5.87
N GLU A 265 4.08 -21.81 5.14
CA GLU A 265 4.03 -21.33 3.76
C GLU A 265 3.73 -19.83 3.64
N LEU A 266 2.91 -19.28 4.54
CA LEU A 266 2.43 -17.91 4.42
C LEU A 266 2.00 -17.29 5.74
N VAL A 267 1.85 -15.97 5.69
CA VAL A 267 1.16 -15.16 6.69
C VAL A 267 0.00 -14.46 6.03
N ALA A 268 -1.16 -14.48 6.67
CA ALA A 268 -2.32 -13.70 6.24
C ALA A 268 -2.90 -12.93 7.43
N ILE A 269 -3.18 -11.65 7.21
CA ILE A 269 -3.66 -10.71 8.22
C ILE A 269 -4.90 -10.01 7.67
N ALA A 270 -5.93 -9.85 8.49
CA ALA A 270 -7.13 -9.13 8.09
C ALA A 270 -7.80 -8.46 9.29
N SER A 271 -8.76 -7.56 9.04
CA SER A 271 -9.62 -7.03 10.11
C SER A 271 -10.54 -8.08 10.73
N GLU A 272 -10.94 -9.11 9.98
CA GLU A 272 -11.90 -10.12 10.43
C GLU A 272 -11.54 -11.51 9.87
N GLU A 273 -11.89 -12.56 10.63
CA GLU A 273 -11.59 -13.94 10.27
C GLU A 273 -12.32 -14.41 9.00
N VAL A 274 -13.49 -13.81 8.69
CA VAL A 274 -14.22 -14.08 7.45
C VAL A 274 -13.40 -13.80 6.20
N SER A 275 -12.46 -12.84 6.24
CA SER A 275 -11.51 -12.60 5.14
C SER A 275 -10.48 -13.71 5.01
N LEU A 276 -9.95 -14.21 6.13
CA LEU A 276 -8.97 -15.30 6.14
C LEU A 276 -9.60 -16.61 5.66
N ASN A 277 -10.86 -16.87 6.05
CA ASN A 277 -11.62 -18.06 5.63
C ASN A 277 -11.80 -18.16 4.11
N ARG A 278 -11.76 -17.04 3.37
CA ARG A 278 -11.85 -17.06 1.90
C ARG A 278 -10.66 -17.74 1.25
N LEU A 279 -9.48 -17.71 1.86
CA LEU A 279 -8.29 -18.39 1.35
C LEU A 279 -8.35 -19.91 1.52
N PHE A 280 -9.14 -20.40 2.47
CA PHE A 280 -9.15 -21.81 2.89
C PHE A 280 -10.58 -22.31 3.15
N PRO A 281 -11.46 -22.30 2.14
CA PRO A 281 -12.86 -22.65 2.33
C PRO A 281 -13.02 -24.06 2.92
N GLY A 282 -13.80 -24.17 3.99
CA GLY A 282 -14.09 -25.44 4.66
C GLY A 282 -12.99 -25.97 5.58
N ARG A 283 -11.92 -25.20 5.85
CA ARG A 283 -10.88 -25.57 6.81
C ARG A 283 -11.02 -24.75 8.09
N GLN A 284 -10.81 -25.38 9.24
CA GLN A 284 -10.64 -24.65 10.50
C GLN A 284 -9.32 -23.89 10.46
N LEU A 285 -9.36 -22.59 10.76
CA LEU A 285 -8.17 -21.75 10.81
C LEU A 285 -7.65 -21.64 12.24
N ASN A 286 -6.33 -21.69 12.38
CA ASN A 286 -5.66 -21.34 13.63
C ASN A 286 -5.37 -19.83 13.58
N THR A 287 -6.36 -19.02 13.93
CA THR A 287 -6.26 -17.56 13.95
C THR A 287 -5.92 -17.06 15.36
N SER A 288 -5.23 -15.93 15.41
CA SER A 288 -4.96 -15.21 16.65
C SER A 288 -5.11 -13.71 16.43
N GLU A 289 -5.51 -12.99 17.47
CA GLU A 289 -5.49 -11.53 17.47
C GLU A 289 -4.21 -11.03 18.15
N PRO A 290 -3.39 -10.20 17.48
CA PRO A 290 -2.20 -9.65 18.10
C PRO A 290 -2.55 -8.79 19.34
N PRO A 291 -1.76 -8.86 20.42
CA PRO A 291 -1.99 -8.07 21.63
C PRO A 291 -1.95 -6.54 21.40
N PRO A 292 -2.49 -5.73 22.33
CA PRO A 292 -2.32 -4.28 22.30
C PRO A 292 -0.83 -3.89 22.31
N GLY A 293 -0.46 -2.88 21.53
CA GLY A 293 0.91 -2.39 21.41
C GLY A 293 1.89 -3.37 20.76
N SER A 294 1.39 -4.41 20.08
CA SER A 294 2.24 -5.37 19.38
C SER A 294 2.49 -4.98 17.92
N PHE A 295 3.59 -5.49 17.38
CA PHE A 295 3.96 -5.40 15.98
C PHE A 295 4.65 -6.69 15.55
N ALA A 296 4.63 -6.98 14.26
CA ALA A 296 5.29 -8.15 13.68
C ALA A 296 5.79 -7.85 12.26
N THR A 297 6.80 -8.59 11.82
CA THR A 297 7.43 -8.41 10.51
C THR A 297 7.81 -9.75 9.89
N TRP A 298 7.68 -9.82 8.57
CA TRP A 298 8.12 -10.94 7.74
C TRP A 298 8.93 -10.38 6.58
N SER A 299 10.07 -10.99 6.28
CA SER A 299 10.93 -10.57 5.16
C SER A 299 11.36 -11.77 4.34
N ARG A 300 11.56 -11.54 3.04
CA ARG A 300 12.15 -12.50 2.10
C ARG A 300 13.68 -12.48 2.16
N SER A 301 14.24 -11.36 2.62
CA SER A 301 15.66 -11.23 2.87
C SER A 301 15.97 -12.01 4.14
N ILE A 302 16.65 -13.15 4.01
CA ILE A 302 17.29 -13.77 5.17
C ILE A 302 18.29 -12.73 5.67
N LEU A 303 18.01 -12.12 6.82
CA LEU A 303 19.02 -11.31 7.50
C LEU A 303 20.25 -12.22 7.71
N PRO A 304 21.44 -11.84 7.25
CA PRO A 304 22.66 -12.58 7.57
C PRO A 304 22.92 -12.60 9.07
#